data_AF-A0A6I9YM22-F1
#
_entry.id   AF-A0A6I9YM22-F1
#
_cell.length_a   1.000
_cell.length_b   1.000
_cell.length_c   1.000
_cell.angle_alpha   90.00
_cell.angle_beta   90.00
_cell.angle_gamma   90.00
#
_symmetry.space_group_name_H-M   'P 1'
#
loop_
_entity.id
_entity.type
_entity.pdbx_description
1 polymer ?
#
loop_
_entity_poly.entity_id
_entity_poly.type
_entity_poly.pdbx_seq_one_letter_code
_entity_poly.pdbx_strand_id
1 'polypeptide(L)'
;MVTGGRGGLMERSRSRIWRPVSEMLEKLVSLVTIRNETVRQGLAEALGTFLLMIFGLGSVAQVVLGKHKFGEYLSINLGFGFGVMLGVHAAGGISGAHLNASITFANCVVGNVLWSKLPAYVIGQFFGSFAAAAVVFALYYGALQDYTGGNLTVTGPTATAGIFATYPAPFVS
;
A
#
# COMPACT_ATOMS: atom_id res chain seq x y z
N MET A 1 -61.86 14.98 5.04
CA MET A 1 -60.99 16.05 4.49
C MET A 1 -60.00 16.42 5.58
N VAL A 2 -58.74 16.71 5.24
CA VAL A 2 -57.60 17.08 6.13
C VAL A 2 -56.71 15.92 6.59
N THR A 3 -55.74 15.55 5.75
CA THR A 3 -54.39 15.06 6.15
C THR A 3 -53.38 15.37 5.04
N GLY A 4 -52.80 16.58 5.03
CA GLY A 4 -51.77 16.93 4.05
C GLY A 4 -51.17 18.30 4.35
N GLY A 5 -50.05 18.35 5.09
CA GLY A 5 -49.40 19.64 5.35
C GLY A 5 -48.18 19.64 6.28
N ARG A 6 -48.05 18.68 7.20
CA ARG A 6 -46.94 18.69 8.17
C ARG A 6 -45.61 18.07 7.68
N GLY A 7 -45.64 17.14 6.71
CA GLY A 7 -44.41 16.53 6.17
C GLY A 7 -43.54 17.49 5.35
N GLY A 8 -44.15 18.33 4.51
CA GLY A 8 -43.43 19.19 3.57
C GLY A 8 -42.65 20.35 4.21
N LEU A 9 -43.00 20.79 5.42
CA LEU A 9 -42.30 21.87 6.13
C LEU A 9 -41.00 21.40 6.78
N MET A 10 -40.98 20.19 7.34
CA MET A 10 -39.76 19.60 7.90
C MET A 10 -38.76 19.23 6.81
N GLU A 11 -39.23 18.75 5.66
CA GLU A 11 -38.39 18.40 4.51
C GLU A 11 -37.85 19.63 3.77
N ARG A 12 -38.65 20.71 3.69
CA ARG A 12 -38.19 22.04 3.24
C ARG A 12 -37.21 22.72 4.19
N SER A 13 -37.34 22.51 5.50
CA SER A 13 -36.41 23.04 6.50
C SER A 13 -35.07 22.30 6.46
N ARG A 14 -35.12 20.95 6.35
CA ARG A 14 -33.94 20.10 6.17
C ARG A 14 -33.20 20.45 4.86
N SER A 15 -33.88 20.46 3.71
CA SER A 15 -33.21 20.85 2.45
C SER A 15 -32.59 22.27 2.45
N ARG A 16 -33.12 23.22 3.23
CA ARG A 16 -32.60 24.60 3.27
C ARG A 16 -31.31 24.74 4.10
N ILE A 17 -31.17 23.97 5.17
CA ILE A 17 -29.97 23.97 6.04
C ILE A 17 -28.87 23.08 5.47
N TRP A 18 -29.23 21.97 4.81
CA TRP A 18 -28.27 21.00 4.29
C TRP A 18 -27.69 21.39 2.92
N ARG A 19 -28.39 22.23 2.12
CA ARG A 19 -27.90 22.72 0.81
C ARG A 19 -26.57 23.49 0.86
N PRO A 20 -26.37 24.47 1.75
CA PRO A 20 -25.10 25.20 1.84
C PRO A 20 -23.93 24.31 2.24
N VAL A 21 -24.18 23.35 3.15
CA VAL A 21 -23.18 22.39 3.61
C VAL A 21 -22.84 21.41 2.50
N SER A 22 -23.82 20.88 1.75
CA SER A 22 -23.56 19.99 0.62
C SER A 22 -22.79 20.69 -0.50
N GLU A 23 -23.14 21.94 -0.83
CA GLU A 23 -22.41 22.72 -1.84
C GLU A 23 -20.97 23.03 -1.42
N MET A 24 -20.74 23.31 -0.13
CA MET A 24 -19.40 23.50 0.43
C MET A 24 -18.58 22.21 0.38
N LEU A 25 -19.20 21.08 0.73
CA LEU A 25 -18.58 19.75 0.67
C LEU A 25 -18.28 19.34 -0.78
N GLU A 26 -19.17 19.58 -1.73
CA GLU A 26 -18.96 19.31 -3.15
C GLU A 26 -17.81 20.13 -3.71
N LYS A 27 -17.72 21.42 -3.33
CA LYS A 27 -16.58 22.27 -3.71
C LYS A 27 -15.28 21.74 -3.12
N LEU A 28 -15.24 21.39 -1.82
CA LEU A 28 -14.06 20.82 -1.18
C LEU A 28 -13.64 19.48 -1.82
N VAL A 29 -14.59 18.57 -2.04
CA VAL A 29 -14.33 17.29 -2.71
C VAL A 29 -13.82 17.53 -4.12
N SER A 30 -14.40 18.47 -4.87
CA SER A 30 -13.96 18.79 -6.24
C SER A 30 -12.53 19.35 -6.30
N LEU A 31 -12.08 20.04 -5.24
CA LEU A 31 -10.71 20.55 -5.11
C LEU A 31 -9.70 19.44 -4.82
N VAL A 32 -10.07 18.44 -4.02
CA VAL A 32 -9.19 17.33 -3.62
C VAL A 32 -9.24 16.16 -4.61
N THR A 33 -10.26 16.12 -5.48
CA THR A 33 -10.44 15.02 -6.45
C THR A 33 -9.38 15.05 -7.54
N ILE A 34 -8.54 14.02 -7.58
CA ILE A 34 -7.59 13.79 -8.66
C ILE A 34 -8.34 13.33 -9.91
N ARG A 35 -8.42 14.23 -10.90
CA ARG A 35 -9.12 13.97 -12.17
C ARG A 35 -8.31 13.11 -13.15
N ASN A 36 -6.98 13.17 -13.08
CA ASN A 36 -6.12 12.40 -13.97
C ASN A 36 -6.12 10.92 -13.54
N GLU A 37 -6.68 10.07 -14.40
CA GLU A 37 -6.80 8.64 -14.14
C GLU A 37 -5.44 7.96 -13.94
N THR A 38 -4.43 8.32 -14.72
CA THR A 38 -3.09 7.72 -14.65
C THR A 38 -2.42 8.04 -13.32
N VAL A 39 -2.56 9.28 -12.84
CA VAL A 39 -2.04 9.67 -11.52
C VAL A 39 -2.78 8.93 -10.40
N ARG A 40 -4.10 8.80 -10.52
CA ARG A 40 -4.91 8.06 -9.55
C ARG A 40 -4.52 6.58 -9.49
N GLN A 41 -4.23 5.97 -10.64
CA GLN A 41 -3.74 4.59 -10.75
C GLN A 41 -2.34 4.45 -10.13
N GLY A 42 -1.41 5.36 -10.44
CA GLY A 42 -0.07 5.35 -9.83
C GLY A 42 -0.09 5.52 -8.30
N LEU A 43 -0.96 6.37 -7.77
CA LEU A 43 -1.14 6.53 -6.31
C LEU A 43 -1.78 5.30 -5.66
N ALA A 44 -2.75 4.66 -6.33
CA ALA A 44 -3.33 3.41 -5.84
C ALA A 44 -2.29 2.29 -5.82
N GLU A 45 -1.48 2.16 -6.87
CA GLU A 45 -0.37 1.22 -6.93
C GLU A 45 0.69 1.50 -5.85
N ALA A 46 0.99 2.78 -5.57
CA ALA A 46 1.88 3.15 -4.48
C ALA A 46 1.33 2.71 -3.12
N LEU A 47 0.06 2.99 -2.83
CA LEU A 47 -0.58 2.57 -1.57
C LEU A 47 -0.66 1.05 -1.45
N GLY A 48 -1.08 0.36 -2.50
CA GLY A 48 -1.19 -1.09 -2.48
C GLY A 48 0.17 -1.78 -2.32
N THR A 49 1.20 -1.29 -2.99
CA THR A 49 2.57 -1.82 -2.86
C THR A 49 3.16 -1.49 -1.49
N PHE A 50 2.86 -0.31 -0.94
CA PHE A 50 3.22 0.04 0.42
C PHE A 50 2.63 -0.93 1.44
N LEU A 51 1.34 -1.25 1.33
CA LEU A 51 0.67 -2.23 2.19
C LEU A 51 1.28 -3.63 2.05
N LEU A 52 1.52 -4.08 0.81
CA LEU A 52 2.19 -5.36 0.56
C LEU A 52 3.56 -5.43 1.26
N MET A 53 4.38 -4.40 1.08
CA MET A 53 5.75 -4.39 1.57
C MET A 53 5.85 -4.15 3.08
N ILE A 54 4.98 -3.35 3.70
CA ILE A 54 5.04 -3.11 5.14
C ILE A 54 4.73 -4.40 5.94
N PHE A 55 3.76 -5.19 5.49
CA PHE A 55 3.46 -6.49 6.11
C PHE A 55 4.51 -7.55 5.76
N GLY A 56 4.93 -7.61 4.49
CA GLY A 56 5.97 -8.54 4.03
C GLY A 56 7.30 -8.31 4.75
N LEU A 57 7.91 -7.15 4.59
CA LEU A 57 9.20 -6.82 5.22
C LEU A 57 9.11 -6.80 6.74
N GLY A 58 7.98 -6.32 7.31
CA GLY A 58 7.76 -6.34 8.75
C GLY A 58 7.76 -7.75 9.34
N SER A 59 7.18 -8.73 8.63
CA SER A 59 7.22 -10.13 9.05
C SER A 59 8.65 -10.71 9.01
N VAL A 60 9.44 -10.39 7.98
CA VAL A 60 10.85 -10.82 7.89
C VAL A 60 11.67 -10.19 9.02
N ALA A 61 11.50 -8.88 9.26
CA ALA A 61 12.17 -8.17 10.35
C ALA A 61 11.88 -8.82 11.71
N GLN A 62 10.61 -9.17 11.98
CA GLN A 62 10.22 -9.81 13.22
C GLN A 62 10.88 -11.18 13.41
N VAL A 63 10.96 -11.99 12.35
CA VAL A 63 11.61 -13.32 12.41
C VAL A 63 13.12 -13.18 12.63
N VAL A 64 13.80 -12.35 11.82
CA VAL A 64 15.26 -12.20 11.86
C VAL A 64 15.71 -11.56 13.17
N LEU A 65 15.16 -10.39 13.52
CA LEU A 65 15.55 -9.64 14.71
C LEU A 65 15.07 -10.32 16.00
N GLY A 66 13.95 -11.03 15.94
CA GLY A 66 13.45 -11.86 17.03
C GLY A 66 14.20 -13.18 17.22
N LYS A 67 15.25 -13.46 16.44
CA LYS A 67 16.03 -14.72 16.49
C LYS A 67 15.12 -15.96 16.43
N HIS A 68 14.12 -15.92 15.55
CA HIS A 68 13.10 -16.96 15.37
C HIS A 68 12.21 -17.26 16.60
N LYS A 69 12.20 -16.41 17.63
CA LYS A 69 11.34 -16.60 18.82
C LYS A 69 9.93 -16.03 18.66
N PHE A 70 9.79 -14.97 17.85
CA PHE A 70 8.55 -14.22 17.68
C PHE A 70 7.96 -14.39 16.27
N GLY A 71 8.45 -15.36 15.52
CA GLY A 71 7.95 -15.70 14.20
C GLY A 71 8.78 -16.80 13.54
N GLU A 72 8.17 -17.43 12.55
CA GLU A 72 8.77 -18.51 11.76
C GLU A 72 8.64 -18.22 10.27
N TYR A 73 9.26 -19.06 9.43
CA TYR A 73 9.14 -18.95 7.98
C TYR A 73 7.68 -18.94 7.49
N LEU A 74 6.80 -19.69 8.15
CA LEU A 74 5.36 -19.66 7.86
C LEU A 74 4.75 -18.26 8.09
N SER A 75 5.17 -17.55 9.14
CA SER A 75 4.67 -16.20 9.41
C SER A 75 5.11 -15.19 8.34
N ILE A 76 6.27 -15.41 7.71
CA ILE A 76 6.71 -14.61 6.56
C ILE A 76 5.79 -14.84 5.36
N ASN A 77 5.52 -16.11 5.04
CA ASN A 77 4.63 -16.47 3.93
C ASN A 77 3.22 -15.88 4.12
N LEU A 78 2.68 -15.97 5.34
CA LEU A 78 1.39 -15.38 5.67
C LEU A 78 1.43 -13.85 5.65
N GLY A 79 2.51 -13.24 6.13
CA GLY A 79 2.71 -11.78 6.12
C GLY A 79 2.67 -11.21 4.70
N PHE A 80 3.41 -11.82 3.77
CA PHE A 80 3.34 -11.44 2.35
C PHE A 80 1.97 -11.75 1.73
N GLY A 81 1.39 -12.92 2.00
CA GLY A 81 0.09 -13.31 1.46
C GLY A 81 -1.04 -12.36 1.87
N PHE A 82 -1.16 -12.04 3.16
CA PHE A 82 -2.12 -11.07 3.65
C PHE A 82 -1.78 -9.63 3.23
N GLY A 83 -0.49 -9.29 3.11
CA GLY A 83 -0.05 -8.01 2.55
C GLY A 83 -0.55 -7.80 1.12
N VAL A 84 -0.41 -8.81 0.26
CA VAL A 84 -0.99 -8.79 -1.10
C VAL A 84 -2.50 -8.63 -1.05
N MET A 85 -3.20 -9.42 -0.22
CA MET A 85 -4.66 -9.34 -0.09
C MET A 85 -5.14 -7.93 0.27
N LEU A 86 -4.50 -7.29 1.26
CA LEU A 86 -4.82 -5.92 1.67
C LEU A 86 -4.49 -4.90 0.58
N GLY A 87 -3.36 -5.06 -0.09
CA GLY A 87 -2.99 -4.23 -1.24
C GLY A 87 -4.00 -4.32 -2.37
N VAL A 88 -4.48 -5.52 -2.70
CA VAL A 88 -5.52 -5.76 -3.71
C VAL A 88 -6.84 -5.12 -3.29
N HIS A 89 -7.23 -5.25 -2.02
CA HIS A 89 -8.43 -4.60 -1.51
C HIS A 89 -8.36 -3.07 -1.62
N ALA A 90 -7.21 -2.47 -1.33
CA ALA A 90 -7.01 -1.02 -1.37
C ALA A 90 -6.94 -0.46 -2.80
N ALA A 91 -6.23 -1.14 -3.71
CA ALA A 91 -5.90 -0.61 -5.03
C ALA A 91 -6.74 -1.19 -6.18
N GLY A 92 -7.44 -2.31 -5.95
CA GLY A 92 -8.07 -3.12 -7.00
C GLY A 92 -9.15 -2.36 -7.78
N GLY A 93 -10.01 -1.62 -7.08
CA GLY A 93 -11.08 -0.82 -7.71
C GLY A 93 -10.59 0.39 -8.52
N ILE A 94 -9.31 0.73 -8.45
CA ILE A 94 -8.74 1.94 -9.07
C ILE A 94 -7.74 1.59 -10.19
N SER A 95 -6.80 0.70 -9.88
CA SER A 95 -5.65 0.38 -10.74
C SER A 95 -5.64 -1.05 -11.28
N GLY A 96 -6.49 -1.92 -10.75
CA GLY A 96 -6.38 -3.37 -10.96
C GLY A 96 -5.43 -4.06 -9.98
N ALA A 97 -4.74 -3.31 -9.11
CA ALA A 97 -3.82 -3.80 -8.08
C ALA A 97 -2.77 -4.76 -8.64
N HIS A 98 -1.94 -4.27 -9.55
CA HIS A 98 -0.81 -5.04 -10.04
C HIS A 98 0.24 -5.24 -8.96
N LEU A 99 0.54 -4.17 -8.20
CA LEU A 99 1.46 -4.13 -7.06
C LEU A 99 2.88 -4.65 -7.39
N ASN A 100 3.19 -4.76 -8.68
CA ASN A 100 4.35 -5.46 -9.21
C ASN A 100 4.60 -5.00 -10.65
N ALA A 101 5.83 -4.58 -10.90
CA ALA A 101 6.25 -4.08 -12.21
C ALA A 101 6.16 -5.17 -13.29
N SER A 102 6.49 -6.42 -12.97
CA SER A 102 6.40 -7.56 -13.89
C SER A 102 4.95 -7.88 -14.25
N ILE A 103 4.02 -7.81 -13.29
CA ILE A 103 2.59 -8.00 -13.55
C ILE A 103 2.06 -6.87 -14.45
N THR A 104 2.50 -5.63 -14.21
CA THR A 104 2.15 -4.49 -15.05
C THR A 104 2.68 -4.66 -16.46
N PHE A 105 3.94 -5.03 -16.61
CA PHE A 105 4.56 -5.29 -17.90
C PHE A 105 3.85 -6.42 -18.65
N ALA A 106 3.54 -7.53 -17.99
CA ALA A 106 2.78 -8.63 -18.59
C ALA A 106 1.39 -8.17 -19.10
N ASN A 107 0.69 -7.35 -18.32
CA ASN A 107 -0.59 -6.77 -18.75
C ASN A 107 -0.45 -5.78 -19.92
N CYS A 108 0.68 -5.10 -20.05
CA CYS A 108 0.98 -4.29 -21.24
C CYS A 108 1.23 -5.16 -22.47
N VAL A 109 1.95 -6.28 -22.33
CA VAL A 109 2.20 -7.23 -23.42
C VAL A 109 0.92 -7.89 -23.92
N VAL A 110 0.01 -8.27 -23.00
CA VAL A 110 -1.28 -8.88 -23.34
C VAL A 110 -2.29 -7.84 -23.87
N GLY A 111 -2.03 -6.54 -23.71
CA GLY A 111 -2.89 -5.46 -24.20
C GLY A 111 -4.00 -5.04 -23.23
N ASN A 112 -3.96 -5.49 -21.97
CA ASN A 112 -4.91 -5.09 -20.92
C ASN A 112 -4.63 -3.67 -20.40
N VAL A 113 -3.38 -3.21 -20.46
CA VAL A 113 -2.96 -1.86 -20.02
C VAL A 113 -2.15 -1.16 -21.09
N LEU A 114 -2.47 0.11 -21.35
CA LEU A 114 -1.73 0.93 -22.30
C LEU A 114 -0.27 1.10 -21.83
N TRP A 115 0.66 0.95 -22.77
CA TRP A 115 2.10 1.15 -22.55
C TRP A 115 2.45 2.53 -21.97
N SER A 116 1.67 3.57 -22.26
CA SER A 116 1.85 4.92 -21.70
C SER A 116 1.62 5.00 -20.20
N LYS A 117 0.86 4.05 -19.62
CA LYS A 117 0.59 3.98 -18.17
C LYS A 117 1.67 3.22 -17.40
N LEU A 118 2.48 2.41 -18.08
CA LEU A 118 3.52 1.58 -17.46
C LEU A 118 4.47 2.41 -16.56
N PRO A 119 5.00 3.58 -16.97
CA PRO A 119 5.89 4.36 -16.12
C PRO A 119 5.21 4.83 -14.82
N ALA A 120 3.93 5.22 -14.89
CA ALA A 120 3.20 5.69 -13.72
C ALA A 120 2.97 4.57 -12.69
N TYR A 121 2.68 3.35 -13.16
CA TYR A 121 2.55 2.17 -12.31
C TYR A 121 3.88 1.82 -11.66
N VAL A 122 4.95 1.72 -12.45
CA VAL A 122 6.29 1.35 -11.95
C VAL A 122 6.79 2.39 -10.94
N ILE A 123 6.71 3.68 -11.24
CA ILE A 123 7.13 4.74 -10.30
C ILE A 123 6.31 4.67 -9.01
N GLY A 124 4.98 4.47 -9.11
CA GLY A 124 4.11 4.29 -7.95
C GLY A 124 4.52 3.10 -7.09
N GLN A 125 4.71 1.93 -7.70
CA GLN A 125 5.12 0.70 -7.02
C GLN A 125 6.49 0.85 -6.34
N PHE A 126 7.48 1.41 -7.04
CA PHE A 126 8.81 1.66 -6.49
C PHE A 126 8.76 2.63 -5.30
N PHE A 127 8.00 3.72 -5.44
CA PHE A 127 7.83 4.68 -4.34
C PHE A 127 7.15 4.04 -3.13
N GLY A 128 6.06 3.28 -3.35
CA GLY A 128 5.34 2.58 -2.29
C GLY A 128 6.22 1.56 -1.55
N SER A 129 6.97 0.76 -2.31
CA SER A 129 7.91 -0.23 -1.75
C SER A 129 9.05 0.43 -0.97
N PHE A 130 9.66 1.48 -1.52
CA PHE A 130 10.73 2.22 -0.86
C PHE A 130 10.25 2.90 0.44
N ALA A 131 9.08 3.53 0.41
CA ALA A 131 8.47 4.13 1.60
C ALA A 131 8.16 3.09 2.68
N ALA A 132 7.65 1.91 2.30
CA ALA A 132 7.41 0.82 3.25
C ALA A 132 8.71 0.31 3.87
N ALA A 133 9.77 0.13 3.09
CA ALA A 133 11.09 -0.25 3.60
C ALA A 133 11.64 0.78 4.59
N ALA A 134 11.53 2.08 4.28
CA ALA A 134 11.93 3.16 5.19
C ALA A 134 11.13 3.14 6.50
N VAL A 135 9.81 2.93 6.44
CA VAL A 135 8.95 2.81 7.62
C VAL A 135 9.33 1.59 8.46
N VAL A 136 9.54 0.43 7.85
CA VAL A 136 9.96 -0.79 8.57
C VAL A 136 11.33 -0.60 9.22
N PHE A 137 12.28 0.02 8.52
CA PHE A 137 13.59 0.36 9.08
C PHE A 137 13.45 1.28 10.31
N ALA A 138 12.62 2.33 10.22
CA ALA A 138 12.39 3.24 11.33
C ALA A 138 11.69 2.57 12.52
N LEU A 139 10.66 1.75 12.26
CA LEU A 139 9.92 1.01 13.29
C LEU A 139 10.81 0.01 14.04
N TYR A 140 11.69 -0.68 13.32
CA TYR A 140 12.59 -1.69 13.88
C TYR A 140 13.98 -1.15 14.21
N TYR A 141 14.22 0.17 14.15
CA TYR A 141 15.55 0.74 14.32
C TYR A 141 16.23 0.32 15.63
N GLY A 142 15.50 0.35 16.76
CA GLY A 142 16.01 -0.09 18.05
C GLY A 142 16.38 -1.59 18.08
N ALA A 143 15.55 -2.43 17.46
CA ALA A 143 15.80 -3.87 17.35
C ALA A 143 16.96 -4.19 16.41
N LEU A 144 17.11 -3.44 15.32
CA LEU A 144 18.27 -3.52 14.42
C LEU A 144 19.56 -3.19 15.16
N GLN A 145 19.55 -2.13 15.95
CA GLN A 145 20.71 -1.71 16.73
C GLN A 145 21.11 -2.76 17.78
N ASP A 146 20.14 -3.31 18.52
CA ASP A 146 20.37 -4.37 19.51
C ASP A 146 20.89 -5.65 18.85
N TYR A 147 20.29 -6.06 17.73
CA TYR A 147 20.66 -7.28 17.04
C TYR A 147 22.07 -7.23 16.42
N THR A 148 22.46 -6.08 15.86
CA THR A 148 23.71 -5.93 15.10
C THR A 148 24.84 -5.29 15.89
N GLY A 149 24.58 -4.74 17.08
CA GLY A 149 25.53 -3.88 17.80
C GLY A 149 25.87 -2.59 17.03
N GLY A 150 25.02 -2.18 16.08
CA GLY A 150 25.22 -1.02 15.22
C GLY A 150 25.95 -1.28 13.90
N ASN A 151 26.37 -2.53 13.63
CA ASN A 151 27.03 -2.87 12.39
C ASN A 151 26.06 -3.50 11.37
N LEU A 152 25.53 -2.68 10.46
CA LEU A 152 24.62 -3.13 9.42
C LEU A 152 25.37 -3.84 8.29
N THR A 153 25.28 -5.17 8.26
CA THR A 153 26.00 -6.03 7.31
C THR A 153 25.05 -6.70 6.32
N VAL A 154 25.57 -6.97 5.11
CA VAL A 154 24.84 -7.66 4.03
C VAL A 154 24.94 -9.18 4.16
N THR A 155 26.10 -9.67 4.61
CA THR A 155 26.41 -11.09 4.75
C THR A 155 27.02 -11.38 6.11
N GLY A 156 26.86 -12.61 6.59
CA GLY A 156 27.39 -13.05 7.88
C GLY A 156 26.28 -13.42 8.88
N PRO A 157 26.65 -13.80 10.11
CA PRO A 157 25.71 -14.34 11.10
C PRO A 157 24.69 -13.32 11.61
N THR A 158 25.00 -12.02 11.50
CA THR A 158 24.14 -10.90 11.93
C THR A 158 23.68 -10.05 10.74
N ALA A 159 23.64 -10.62 9.54
CA ALA A 159 23.22 -9.91 8.34
C ALA A 159 21.75 -9.49 8.43
N THR A 160 21.47 -8.23 8.09
CA THR A 160 20.11 -7.64 8.15
C THR A 160 19.62 -7.12 6.80
N ALA A 161 20.48 -7.04 5.78
CA ALA A 161 20.06 -6.62 4.43
C ALA A 161 18.99 -7.53 3.84
N GLY A 162 19.00 -8.83 4.19
CA GLY A 162 18.00 -9.82 3.79
C GLY A 162 16.58 -9.53 4.27
N ILE A 163 16.40 -8.59 5.22
CA ILE A 163 15.08 -8.12 5.65
C ILE A 163 14.40 -7.33 4.53
N PHE A 164 15.17 -6.55 3.75
CA PHE A 164 14.63 -5.58 2.80
C PHE A 164 14.68 -6.06 1.34
N ALA A 165 15.63 -6.93 1.01
CA ALA A 165 15.81 -7.46 -0.33
C ALA A 165 16.23 -8.93 -0.27
N THR A 166 15.94 -9.67 -1.34
CA THR A 166 16.32 -11.08 -1.44
C THR A 166 17.78 -11.22 -1.87
N TYR A 167 18.49 -12.14 -1.22
CA TYR A 167 19.85 -12.54 -1.58
C TYR A 167 19.85 -14.06 -1.84
N PRO A 168 20.56 -14.54 -2.87
CA PRO A 168 20.61 -15.96 -3.17
C PRO A 168 21.32 -16.73 -2.06
N ALA A 169 20.94 -17.99 -1.89
CA ALA A 169 21.68 -18.88 -1.02
C ALA A 169 23.10 -19.11 -1.59
N PRO A 170 24.12 -19.38 -0.74
CA PRO A 170 25.52 -19.47 -1.18
C PRO A 170 25.80 -20.54 -2.26
N PHE A 171 24.89 -21.50 -2.45
CA PHE A 171 25.02 -22.60 -3.40
C PHE A 171 24.22 -22.39 -4.70
N VAL A 172 23.57 -21.23 -4.88
CA VAL A 172 22.79 -20.88 -6.08
C VAL A 172 23.61 -19.93 -6.97
N SER A 173 23.59 -20.15 -8.29
CA SER A 173 24.33 -19.39 -9.32
C SER A 173 23.46 -18.35 -10.03
#